data_AF-A0A4R5BZC1-F1
#
_entry.id   AF-A0A4R5BZC1-F1
#
_cell.length_a   1.000
_cell.length_b   1.000
_cell.length_c   1.000
_cell.angle_alpha   90.00
_cell.angle_beta   90.00
_cell.angle_gamma   90.00
#
_symmetry.space_group_name_H-M   'P 1'
#
loop_
_entity.id
_entity.type
_entity.pdbx_description
1 polymer ?
#
loop_
_entity_poly.entity_id
_entity_poly.type
_entity_poly.pdbx_seq_one_letter_code
_entity_poly.pdbx_strand_id
1 'polypeptide(L)'
;MLPTLDDVLQLDAVRRGQPHVVAGADRTGNRVRWVHVAEVTDIAHLLHGGELVLTTGIALPDEPERLRAYIGELAEVGASGLMIELGRRYASVLPPALIAAAEDHGLPVIVLAHEPAFVDITESVHGRIVQEQFAELRASEQLHEIFTQLSVEGASTDEVVRQVAALGGHPVVLENLSHQVLAADADGGDPSELLSAWETRSRAVRPEQRTGFDATSGWLVTTVGARGEDWGRLIIVLGSPPSARETVLIERAATTLALGRLLDRHAESVERQAHGTIIARILAHAYSDPQEAAARARALGVPLSGRRLLGAVLRHRGPGTPAPPVGELA
;
A
#
# COMPACT_ATOMS: atom_id res chain seq x y z
N MET A 1 12.70 8.59 -6.18
CA MET A 1 14.06 9.12 -6.48
C MET A 1 14.37 8.79 -7.93
N LEU A 2 15.05 9.68 -8.68
CA LEU A 2 15.42 9.46 -10.08
C LEU A 2 16.30 8.20 -10.24
N PRO A 3 16.26 7.52 -11.40
CA PRO A 3 17.09 6.34 -11.62
C PRO A 3 18.56 6.73 -11.72
N THR A 4 19.45 5.83 -11.30
CA THR A 4 20.88 5.94 -11.56
C THR A 4 21.22 5.43 -12.96
N LEU A 5 22.43 5.71 -13.46
CA LEU A 5 22.90 5.13 -14.70
C LEU A 5 22.98 3.59 -14.59
N ASP A 6 23.34 3.04 -13.44
CA ASP A 6 23.24 1.60 -13.17
C ASP A 6 21.82 1.06 -13.35
N ASP A 7 20.82 1.74 -12.79
CA ASP A 7 19.40 1.35 -12.96
C ASP A 7 19.00 1.34 -14.45
N VAL A 8 19.46 2.34 -15.22
CA VAL A 8 19.23 2.44 -16.66
C VAL A 8 19.88 1.29 -17.43
N LEU A 9 21.12 0.91 -17.08
CA LEU A 9 21.84 -0.20 -17.70
C LEU A 9 21.17 -1.56 -17.49
N GLN A 10 20.36 -1.71 -16.43
CA GLN A 10 19.60 -2.93 -16.16
C GLN A 10 18.28 -3.03 -16.94
N LEU A 11 17.82 -1.95 -17.59
CA LEU A 11 16.58 -1.98 -18.37
C LEU A 11 16.72 -2.90 -19.59
N ASP A 12 15.72 -3.72 -19.87
CA ASP A 12 15.74 -4.68 -20.97
C ASP A 12 16.03 -4.02 -22.32
N ALA A 13 15.44 -2.84 -22.58
CA ALA A 13 15.69 -2.07 -23.80
C ALA A 13 17.17 -1.69 -24.00
N VAL A 14 17.88 -1.39 -22.90
CA VAL A 14 19.32 -1.07 -22.93
C VAL A 14 20.14 -2.35 -23.01
N ARG A 15 19.80 -3.38 -22.23
CA ARG A 15 20.48 -4.69 -22.24
C ARG A 15 20.45 -5.37 -23.61
N ARG A 16 19.40 -5.17 -24.41
CA ARG A 16 19.33 -5.63 -25.81
C ARG A 16 20.49 -5.09 -26.65
N GLY A 17 20.97 -3.88 -26.37
CA GLY A 17 22.12 -3.27 -27.02
C GLY A 17 23.48 -3.79 -26.54
N GLN A 18 23.51 -4.70 -25.56
CA GLN A 18 24.73 -5.24 -24.92
C GLN A 18 25.66 -4.11 -24.42
N PRO A 19 25.21 -3.30 -23.46
CA PRO A 19 25.94 -2.12 -23.04
C PRO A 19 27.27 -2.51 -22.38
N HIS A 20 28.33 -1.78 -22.70
CA HIS A 20 29.63 -1.87 -22.03
C HIS A 20 30.09 -0.48 -21.61
N VAL A 21 30.41 -0.32 -20.32
CA VAL A 21 31.01 0.92 -19.83
C VAL A 21 32.50 0.88 -20.19
N VAL A 22 32.93 1.83 -21.03
CA VAL A 22 34.30 1.92 -21.56
C VAL A 22 35.10 3.06 -20.94
N ALA A 23 34.44 3.98 -20.24
CA ALA A 23 35.06 4.99 -19.40
C ALA A 23 34.18 5.33 -18.20
N GLY A 24 34.78 5.71 -17.07
CA GLY A 24 34.04 6.23 -15.90
C GLY A 24 33.18 5.19 -15.17
N ALA A 25 33.66 3.94 -15.08
CA ALA A 25 32.93 2.84 -14.44
C ALA A 25 32.62 3.05 -12.95
N ASP A 26 33.39 3.89 -12.25
CA ASP A 26 33.15 4.27 -10.84
C ASP A 26 32.09 5.37 -10.69
N ARG A 27 31.50 5.83 -11.79
CA ARG A 27 30.53 6.95 -11.85
C ARG A 27 29.15 6.54 -12.36
N THR A 28 28.85 5.24 -12.43
CA THR A 28 27.51 4.74 -12.83
C THR A 28 26.41 4.99 -11.78
N GLY A 29 26.77 5.45 -10.58
CA GLY A 29 25.82 5.93 -9.58
C GLY A 29 25.18 7.30 -9.91
N ASN A 30 25.61 7.97 -10.99
CA ASN A 30 25.06 9.26 -11.42
C ASN A 30 23.55 9.17 -11.67
N ARG A 31 22.79 10.16 -11.18
CA ARG A 31 21.33 10.22 -11.41
C ARG A 31 21.06 10.64 -12.86
N VAL A 32 20.12 9.97 -13.51
CA VAL A 32 19.67 10.26 -14.86
C VAL A 32 18.29 10.92 -14.76
N ARG A 33 18.20 12.23 -15.06
CA ARG A 33 16.91 12.93 -15.07
C ARG A 33 16.17 12.80 -16.40
N TRP A 34 16.91 12.55 -17.48
CA TRP A 34 16.39 12.53 -18.84
C TRP A 34 17.33 11.80 -19.78
N VAL A 35 16.78 11.37 -20.91
CA VAL A 35 17.51 10.74 -22.02
C VAL A 35 17.29 11.56 -23.27
N HIS A 36 18.37 11.92 -23.95
CA HIS A 36 18.31 12.76 -25.14
C HIS A 36 19.14 12.17 -26.28
N VAL A 37 18.53 12.00 -27.45
CA VAL A 37 19.25 11.57 -28.66
C VAL A 37 19.76 12.82 -29.38
N ALA A 38 21.07 12.88 -29.63
CA ALA A 38 21.72 14.01 -30.29
C ALA A 38 22.74 13.55 -31.35
N GLU A 39 22.65 14.18 -32.52
CA GLU A 39 23.57 13.98 -33.66
C GLU A 39 24.16 15.32 -34.09
N VAL A 40 24.63 16.09 -33.12
CA VAL A 40 25.28 17.39 -33.31
C VAL A 40 26.51 17.49 -32.43
N THR A 41 27.53 18.19 -32.92
CA THR A 41 28.85 18.33 -32.27
C THR A 41 28.87 19.35 -31.14
N ASP A 42 27.86 20.19 -31.03
CA ASP A 42 27.77 21.30 -30.09
C ASP A 42 26.57 21.14 -29.16
N ILE A 43 26.15 19.91 -28.83
CA ILE A 43 24.91 19.66 -28.07
C ILE A 43 24.90 20.29 -26.66
N ALA A 44 26.05 20.54 -26.05
CA ALA A 44 26.16 20.93 -24.65
C ALA A 44 25.35 22.18 -24.30
N HIS A 45 25.26 23.17 -25.21
CA HIS A 45 24.48 24.40 -24.99
C HIS A 45 22.96 24.20 -24.94
N LEU A 46 22.46 23.03 -25.36
CA LEU A 46 21.04 22.66 -25.36
C LEU A 46 20.66 21.77 -24.16
N LEU A 47 21.63 21.36 -23.35
CA LEU A 47 21.44 20.53 -22.17
C LEU A 47 21.35 21.39 -20.91
N HIS A 48 20.73 20.85 -19.85
CA HIS A 48 20.67 21.52 -18.53
C HIS A 48 21.33 20.71 -17.40
N GLY A 49 22.07 19.65 -17.74
CA GLY A 49 22.75 18.74 -16.81
C GLY A 49 21.87 17.61 -16.30
N GLY A 50 22.42 16.42 -16.05
CA GLY A 50 21.68 15.23 -15.64
C GLY A 50 21.03 14.45 -16.80
N GLU A 51 21.30 14.82 -18.05
CA GLU A 51 20.91 14.05 -19.23
C GLU A 51 21.90 12.91 -19.51
N LEU A 52 21.39 11.73 -19.85
CA LEU A 52 22.13 10.70 -20.58
C LEU A 52 21.99 10.98 -22.08
N VAL A 53 23.09 11.28 -22.75
CA VAL A 53 23.12 11.60 -24.19
C VAL A 53 23.29 10.31 -24.99
N LEU A 54 22.45 10.09 -26.01
CA LEU A 54 22.52 8.97 -26.94
C LEU A 54 22.94 9.46 -28.31
N THR A 55 23.90 8.78 -28.93
CA THR A 55 24.38 9.14 -30.26
C THR A 55 24.89 7.92 -31.02
N THR A 56 24.75 7.93 -32.34
CA THR A 56 25.44 7.03 -33.27
C THR A 56 26.88 7.49 -33.55
N GLY A 57 27.23 8.69 -33.08
CA GLY A 57 28.52 9.32 -33.29
C GLY A 57 28.74 9.83 -34.71
N ILE A 58 27.74 9.77 -35.60
CA ILE A 58 27.93 10.06 -37.03
C ILE A 58 28.32 11.52 -37.28
N ALA A 59 27.85 12.43 -36.42
CA ALA A 59 28.20 13.83 -36.47
C ALA A 59 29.53 14.15 -35.78
N LEU A 60 30.10 13.24 -35.00
CA LEU A 60 31.30 13.53 -34.20
C LEU A 60 32.55 13.75 -35.08
N PRO A 61 33.38 14.76 -34.74
CA PRO A 61 34.55 15.12 -35.52
C PRO A 61 35.59 13.98 -35.54
N ASP A 62 36.41 13.95 -36.59
CA ASP A 62 37.55 13.02 -36.67
C ASP A 62 38.75 13.51 -35.83
N GLU A 63 38.89 14.83 -35.65
CA GLU A 63 40.04 15.40 -34.98
C GLU A 63 40.04 15.08 -33.47
N PRO A 64 41.12 14.47 -32.92
CA PRO A 64 41.21 14.14 -31.50
C PRO A 64 40.91 15.31 -30.56
N GLU A 65 41.41 16.50 -30.88
CA GLU A 65 41.24 17.71 -30.07
C GLU A 65 39.76 18.13 -29.97
N ARG A 66 38.99 17.95 -31.06
CA ARG A 66 37.57 18.27 -31.07
C ARG A 66 36.73 17.21 -30.37
N LEU A 67 37.14 15.93 -30.40
CA LEU A 67 36.53 14.89 -29.58
C LEU A 67 36.74 15.14 -28.08
N ARG A 68 37.95 15.57 -27.68
CA ARG A 68 38.21 15.95 -26.29
C ARG A 68 37.35 17.14 -25.86
N ALA A 69 37.24 18.16 -26.71
CA ALA A 69 36.38 19.32 -26.44
C ALA A 69 34.91 18.91 -26.26
N TYR A 70 34.38 18.07 -27.16
CA TYR A 70 33.01 17.55 -27.06
C TYR A 70 32.73 16.85 -25.71
N ILE A 71 33.64 15.96 -25.28
CA ILE A 71 33.51 15.27 -23.99
C ILE A 71 33.62 16.25 -22.82
N GLY A 72 34.56 17.19 -22.89
CA GLY A 72 34.73 18.23 -21.87
C GLY A 72 33.47 19.09 -21.71
N GLU A 73 32.85 19.52 -22.80
CA GLU A 73 31.62 20.31 -22.79
C GLU A 73 30.44 19.52 -22.19
N LEU A 74 30.30 18.23 -22.52
CA LEU A 74 29.28 17.36 -21.93
C LEU A 74 29.48 17.16 -20.41
N ALA A 75 30.73 17.00 -19.98
CA ALA A 75 31.05 16.89 -18.57
C ALA A 75 30.81 18.21 -17.82
N GLU A 76 31.15 19.35 -18.43
CA GLU A 76 30.98 20.68 -17.85
C GLU A 76 29.51 21.04 -17.63
N VAL A 77 28.62 20.71 -18.58
CA VAL A 77 27.17 20.88 -18.40
C VAL A 77 26.59 19.87 -17.39
N GLY A 78 27.36 18.87 -16.99
CA GLY A 78 26.96 17.88 -15.99
C GLY A 78 26.11 16.76 -16.56
N ALA A 79 26.34 16.33 -17.80
CA ALA A 79 25.68 15.15 -18.36
C ALA A 79 25.91 13.92 -17.47
N SER A 80 24.90 13.08 -17.31
CA SER A 80 24.99 11.86 -16.49
C SER A 80 25.85 10.79 -17.15
N GLY A 81 26.01 10.84 -18.47
CA GLY A 81 26.84 9.97 -19.27
C GLY A 81 26.59 10.16 -20.77
N LEU A 82 27.39 9.47 -21.57
CA LEU A 82 27.29 9.42 -23.02
C LEU A 82 27.20 7.95 -23.48
N MET A 83 26.13 7.63 -24.19
CA MET A 83 25.87 6.30 -24.74
C MET A 83 26.01 6.34 -26.26
N ILE A 84 26.98 5.59 -26.77
CA ILE A 84 27.36 5.57 -28.18
C ILE A 84 27.04 4.21 -28.78
N GLU A 85 26.29 4.19 -29.88
CA GLU A 85 26.08 2.98 -30.67
C GLU A 85 27.33 2.64 -31.48
N LEU A 86 27.77 1.37 -31.40
CA LEU A 86 28.74 0.82 -32.33
C LEU A 86 28.00 0.31 -33.57
N GLY A 87 28.45 0.75 -34.74
CA GLY A 87 27.76 0.52 -35.99
C GLY A 87 28.48 1.17 -37.14
N ARG A 88 27.78 2.02 -37.90
CA ARG A 88 28.30 2.59 -39.16
C ARG A 88 29.52 3.49 -38.99
N ARG A 89 29.55 4.30 -37.93
CA ARG A 89 30.67 5.23 -37.67
C ARG A 89 31.82 4.55 -36.96
N TYR A 90 31.53 3.86 -35.86
CA TYR A 90 32.51 3.14 -35.05
C TYR A 90 32.22 1.65 -35.12
N ALA A 91 33.00 0.92 -35.92
CA ALA A 91 32.73 -0.48 -36.23
C ALA A 91 32.90 -1.43 -35.04
N SER A 92 33.82 -1.12 -34.11
CA SER A 92 34.09 -2.00 -32.96
C SER A 92 34.68 -1.30 -31.75
N VAL A 93 35.38 -0.17 -31.92
CA VAL A 93 36.04 0.56 -30.83
C VAL A 93 35.90 2.07 -31.05
N LEU A 94 35.76 2.82 -29.96
CA LEU A 94 35.77 4.28 -29.98
C LEU A 94 37.20 4.85 -30.10
N PRO A 95 37.39 6.07 -30.62
CA PRO A 95 38.70 6.70 -30.68
C PRO A 95 39.34 6.83 -29.27
N PRO A 96 40.63 6.51 -29.09
CA PRO A 96 41.30 6.59 -27.79
C PRO A 96 41.25 7.99 -27.16
N ALA A 97 41.23 9.04 -27.98
CA ALA A 97 41.13 10.42 -27.51
C ALA A 97 39.78 10.72 -26.81
N LEU A 98 38.70 10.08 -27.26
CA LEU A 98 37.37 10.20 -26.63
C LEU A 98 37.36 9.49 -25.29
N ILE A 99 37.86 8.25 -25.23
CA ILE A 99 37.92 7.45 -24.00
C ILE A 99 38.81 8.15 -22.96
N ALA A 100 39.98 8.62 -23.35
CA ALA A 100 40.89 9.34 -22.45
C ALA A 100 40.26 10.61 -21.88
N ALA A 101 39.60 11.42 -22.73
CA ALA A 101 38.89 12.61 -22.24
C ALA A 101 37.75 12.24 -21.27
N ALA A 102 37.03 11.16 -21.54
CA ALA A 102 35.93 10.72 -20.67
C ALA A 102 36.44 10.32 -19.28
N GLU A 103 37.58 9.62 -19.22
CA GLU A 103 38.26 9.31 -17.95
C GLU A 103 38.75 10.59 -17.24
N ASP A 104 39.43 11.49 -17.97
CA ASP A 104 39.96 12.74 -17.40
C ASP A 104 38.85 13.62 -16.79
N HIS A 105 37.68 13.64 -17.43
CA HIS A 105 36.52 14.42 -17.00
C HIS A 105 35.55 13.63 -16.10
N GLY A 106 35.78 12.34 -15.88
CA GLY A 106 34.91 11.46 -15.10
C GLY A 106 33.50 11.29 -15.67
N LEU A 107 33.34 11.44 -16.99
CA LEU A 107 32.07 11.25 -17.69
C LEU A 107 31.91 9.76 -18.07
N PRO A 108 30.88 9.04 -17.57
CA PRO A 108 30.62 7.68 -18.00
C PRO A 108 30.39 7.60 -19.51
N VAL A 109 31.13 6.75 -20.21
CA VAL A 109 30.88 6.43 -21.62
C VAL A 109 30.49 4.98 -21.75
N ILE A 110 29.36 4.74 -22.38
CA ILE A 110 28.77 3.42 -22.61
C ILE A 110 28.73 3.16 -24.10
N VAL A 111 29.23 2.02 -24.54
CA VAL A 111 29.05 1.55 -25.90
C VAL A 111 27.91 0.54 -25.97
N LEU A 112 27.10 0.62 -27.01
CA LEU A 112 26.11 -0.41 -27.36
C LEU A 112 26.68 -1.22 -28.52
N ALA A 113 26.96 -2.51 -28.29
CA ALA A 113 27.57 -3.38 -29.30
C ALA A 113 26.60 -3.84 -30.40
N HIS A 114 25.30 -3.69 -30.17
CA HIS A 114 24.24 -3.88 -31.17
C HIS A 114 23.46 -2.58 -31.31
N GLU A 115 22.67 -2.43 -32.36
CA GLU A 115 21.81 -1.27 -32.62
C GLU A 115 20.43 -1.49 -31.95
N PRO A 116 20.21 -1.10 -30.67
CA PRO A 116 18.87 -0.99 -30.15
C PRO A 116 18.21 0.25 -30.75
N ALA A 117 16.91 0.17 -31.01
CA ALA A 117 16.17 1.35 -31.39
C ALA A 117 16.22 2.35 -30.22
N PHE A 118 16.89 3.51 -30.38
CA PHE A 118 16.99 4.52 -29.33
C PHE A 118 15.62 4.99 -28.81
N VAL A 119 14.56 4.85 -29.62
CA VAL A 119 13.17 5.05 -29.19
C VAL A 119 12.81 4.11 -28.03
N ASP A 120 13.16 2.82 -28.09
CA ASP A 120 12.86 1.86 -27.02
C ASP A 120 13.58 2.23 -25.71
N ILE A 121 14.83 2.69 -25.82
CA ILE A 121 15.63 3.13 -24.66
C ILE A 121 14.99 4.39 -24.08
N THR A 122 14.67 5.37 -24.93
CA THR A 122 14.07 6.65 -24.51
C THR A 122 12.72 6.40 -23.83
N GLU A 123 11.83 5.60 -24.43
CA GLU A 123 10.54 5.23 -23.85
C GLU A 123 10.70 4.48 -22.51
N SER A 124 11.64 3.54 -22.43
CA SER A 124 11.86 2.76 -21.20
C SER A 124 12.39 3.62 -20.06
N VAL A 125 13.35 4.51 -20.33
CA VAL A 125 13.93 5.38 -19.28
C VAL A 125 12.95 6.48 -18.89
N HIS A 126 12.28 7.14 -19.84
CA HIS A 126 11.25 8.14 -19.52
C HIS A 126 10.10 7.50 -18.75
N GLY A 127 9.65 6.31 -19.15
CA GLY A 127 8.66 5.53 -18.43
C GLY A 127 9.09 5.24 -16.99
N ARG A 128 10.34 4.83 -16.76
CA ARG A 128 10.92 4.63 -15.43
C ARG A 128 10.88 5.92 -14.59
N ILE A 129 11.37 7.03 -15.14
CA ILE A 129 11.40 8.34 -14.46
C ILE A 129 9.99 8.78 -14.04
N VAL A 130 9.01 8.67 -14.93
CA VAL A 130 7.61 9.01 -14.65
C VAL A 130 7.02 8.07 -13.60
N GLN A 131 7.25 6.77 -13.71
CA GLN A 131 6.73 5.80 -12.74
C GLN A 131 7.27 6.03 -11.33
N GLU A 132 8.52 6.43 -11.19
CA GLU A 132 9.13 6.78 -9.90
C GLU A 132 8.52 8.06 -9.30
N GLN A 133 8.01 8.97 -10.12
CA GLN A 133 7.27 10.16 -9.66
C GLN A 133 5.88 9.82 -9.12
N PHE A 134 5.28 8.69 -9.54
CA PHE A 134 3.94 8.25 -9.12
C PHE A 134 3.95 7.01 -8.20
N ALA A 135 5.12 6.55 -7.76
CA ALA A 135 5.22 5.31 -6.96
C ALA A 135 4.43 5.37 -5.65
N GLU A 136 4.47 6.52 -4.95
CA GLU A 136 3.71 6.72 -3.70
C GLU A 136 2.20 6.73 -3.93
N LEU A 137 1.74 7.37 -5.01
CA LEU A 137 0.32 7.39 -5.37
C LEU A 137 -0.18 5.99 -5.71
N ARG A 138 0.56 5.23 -6.53
CA ARG A 138 0.19 3.85 -6.88
C ARG A 138 0.19 2.92 -5.68
N ALA A 139 1.11 3.09 -4.73
CA ALA A 139 1.10 2.35 -3.48
C ALA A 139 -0.18 2.62 -2.67
N SER A 140 -0.62 3.89 -2.61
CA SER A 140 -1.88 4.27 -1.95
C SER A 140 -3.11 3.72 -2.68
N GLU A 141 -3.13 3.75 -4.02
CA GLU A 141 -4.21 3.18 -4.84
C GLU A 141 -4.32 1.67 -4.64
N GLN A 142 -3.20 0.95 -4.66
CA GLN A 142 -3.19 -0.50 -4.43
C GLN A 142 -3.75 -0.86 -3.05
N LEU A 143 -3.35 -0.14 -1.99
CA LEU A 143 -3.92 -0.34 -0.65
C LEU A 143 -5.43 -0.05 -0.66
N HIS A 144 -5.85 1.03 -1.31
CA HIS A 144 -7.27 1.36 -1.43
C HIS A 144 -8.09 0.25 -2.10
N GLU A 145 -7.60 -0.32 -3.20
CA GLU A 145 -8.28 -1.41 -3.92
C GLU A 145 -8.42 -2.66 -3.04
N ILE A 146 -7.34 -3.09 -2.38
CA ILE A 146 -7.35 -4.27 -1.50
C ILE A 146 -8.38 -4.11 -0.38
N PHE A 147 -8.35 -3.00 0.36
CA PHE A 147 -9.27 -2.79 1.48
C PHE A 147 -10.71 -2.50 1.05
N THR A 148 -10.90 -1.94 -0.14
CA THR A 148 -12.23 -1.82 -0.75
C THR A 148 -12.79 -3.20 -1.06
N GLN A 149 -11.98 -4.09 -1.67
CA GLN A 149 -12.40 -5.45 -1.97
C GLN A 149 -12.75 -6.24 -0.71
N LEU A 150 -11.90 -6.18 0.33
CA LEU A 150 -12.19 -6.81 1.62
C LEU A 150 -13.51 -6.29 2.24
N SER A 151 -13.81 -5.00 2.09
CA SER A 151 -15.06 -4.42 2.58
C SER A 151 -16.27 -4.93 1.79
N VAL A 152 -16.14 -5.08 0.47
CA VAL A 152 -17.21 -5.58 -0.42
C VAL A 152 -17.47 -7.06 -0.20
N GLU A 153 -16.42 -7.86 0.00
CA GLU A 153 -16.51 -9.29 0.26
C GLU A 153 -17.00 -9.63 1.67
N GLY A 154 -17.06 -8.63 2.57
CA GLY A 154 -17.45 -8.83 3.96
C GLY A 154 -16.40 -9.60 4.75
N ALA A 155 -15.12 -9.30 4.51
CA ALA A 155 -14.00 -9.95 5.18
C ALA A 155 -14.14 -9.88 6.70
N SER A 156 -13.84 -11.00 7.35
CA SER A 156 -13.83 -11.11 8.80
C SER A 156 -12.76 -10.20 9.43
N THR A 157 -12.95 -9.89 10.71
CA THR A 157 -11.99 -9.09 11.47
C THR A 157 -10.58 -9.68 11.43
N ASP A 158 -10.46 -11.00 11.58
CA ASP A 158 -9.18 -11.69 11.51
C ASP A 158 -8.54 -11.59 10.12
N GLU A 159 -9.30 -11.72 9.03
CA GLU A 159 -8.78 -11.57 7.67
C GLU A 159 -8.19 -10.18 7.43
N VAL A 160 -8.89 -9.13 7.89
CA VAL A 160 -8.40 -7.76 7.76
C VAL A 160 -7.11 -7.56 8.55
N VAL A 161 -7.03 -8.04 9.80
CA VAL A 161 -5.82 -7.93 10.63
C VAL A 161 -4.64 -8.68 10.02
N ARG A 162 -4.85 -9.91 9.52
CA ARG A 162 -3.81 -10.67 8.81
C ARG A 162 -3.33 -9.94 7.55
N GLN A 163 -4.25 -9.34 6.79
CA GLN A 163 -3.87 -8.61 5.57
C GLN A 163 -3.04 -7.36 5.89
N VAL A 164 -3.33 -6.66 6.99
CA VAL A 164 -2.51 -5.53 7.44
C VAL A 164 -1.11 -6.01 7.82
N ALA A 165 -1.00 -7.11 8.58
CA ALA A 165 0.30 -7.66 8.96
C ALA A 165 1.12 -8.05 7.72
N ALA A 166 0.52 -8.77 6.77
CA ALA A 166 1.18 -9.20 5.54
C ALA A 166 1.62 -8.03 4.63
N LEU A 167 0.81 -6.96 4.54
CA LEU A 167 1.14 -5.79 3.71
C LEU A 167 2.15 -4.83 4.39
N GLY A 168 2.13 -4.81 5.72
CA GLY A 168 2.98 -3.97 6.55
C GLY A 168 4.31 -4.61 6.90
N GLY A 169 4.39 -5.94 7.01
CA GLY A 169 5.54 -6.67 7.54
C GLY A 169 5.78 -6.38 9.02
N HIS A 170 4.70 -6.23 9.80
CA HIS A 170 4.73 -5.87 11.21
C HIS A 170 3.58 -6.51 11.97
N PRO A 171 3.75 -6.81 13.29
CA PRO A 171 2.66 -7.27 14.14
C PRO A 171 1.50 -6.26 14.22
N VAL A 172 0.27 -6.78 14.21
CA VAL A 172 -0.96 -6.00 14.22
C VAL A 172 -1.91 -6.51 15.29
N VAL A 173 -2.53 -5.60 16.03
CA VAL A 173 -3.54 -5.94 17.04
C VAL A 173 -4.75 -5.04 16.88
N LEU A 174 -5.94 -5.64 16.92
CA LEU A 174 -7.21 -4.95 17.08
C LEU A 174 -7.72 -5.17 18.50
N GLU A 175 -8.08 -4.10 19.19
CA GLU A 175 -8.68 -4.14 20.52
C GLU A 175 -9.99 -3.34 20.59
N ASN A 176 -10.79 -3.60 21.62
CA ASN A 176 -11.94 -2.75 21.96
C ASN A 176 -11.52 -1.58 22.87
N LEU A 177 -12.47 -0.70 23.19
CA LEU A 177 -12.23 0.45 24.09
C LEU A 177 -11.87 0.07 25.54
N SER A 178 -12.10 -1.18 25.94
CA SER A 178 -11.67 -1.74 27.22
C SER A 178 -10.25 -2.32 27.15
N HIS A 179 -9.53 -2.14 26.04
CA HIS A 179 -8.20 -2.70 25.76
C HIS A 179 -8.16 -4.23 25.75
N GLN A 180 -9.30 -4.87 25.44
CA GLN A 180 -9.37 -6.30 25.22
C GLN A 180 -9.11 -6.60 23.75
N VAL A 181 -8.19 -7.52 23.49
CA VAL A 181 -7.82 -7.95 22.14
C VAL A 181 -9.00 -8.67 21.49
N LEU A 182 -9.37 -8.21 20.30
CA LEU A 182 -10.41 -8.80 19.46
C LEU A 182 -9.80 -9.70 18.38
N ALA A 183 -8.67 -9.29 17.81
CA ALA A 183 -7.89 -10.06 16.84
C ALA A 183 -6.43 -9.59 16.88
N ALA A 184 -5.50 -10.47 16.51
CA ALA A 184 -4.08 -10.16 16.44
C ALA A 184 -3.38 -11.04 15.40
N ASP A 185 -2.35 -10.49 14.78
CA ASP A 185 -1.39 -11.21 13.95
C ASP A 185 0.04 -10.78 14.37
N ALA A 186 0.90 -11.76 14.59
CA ALA A 186 2.26 -11.54 15.09
C ALA A 186 3.33 -11.47 13.99
N ASP A 187 2.92 -11.47 12.71
CA ASP A 187 3.81 -11.46 11.54
C ASP A 187 4.88 -12.57 11.60
N GLY A 188 4.43 -13.80 11.88
CA GLY A 188 5.31 -14.97 12.05
C GLY A 188 6.04 -15.08 13.40
N GLY A 189 5.90 -14.08 14.30
CA GLY A 189 6.38 -14.13 15.69
C GLY A 189 5.47 -14.91 16.64
N ASP A 190 5.83 -14.94 17.94
CA ASP A 190 5.00 -15.54 18.99
C ASP A 190 3.89 -14.57 19.46
N PRO A 191 2.60 -14.91 19.27
CA PRO A 191 1.49 -14.11 19.77
C PRO A 191 1.52 -13.89 21.29
N SER A 192 2.08 -14.83 22.06
CA SER A 192 2.17 -14.74 23.53
C SER A 192 3.09 -13.62 23.98
N GLU A 193 4.22 -13.44 23.28
CA GLU A 193 5.15 -12.35 23.52
C GLU A 193 4.53 -11.01 23.10
N LEU A 194 3.89 -10.97 21.92
CA LEU A 194 3.19 -9.79 21.43
C LEU A 194 2.13 -9.29 22.42
N LEU A 195 1.37 -10.20 23.01
CA LEU A 195 0.23 -9.89 23.89
C LEU A 195 0.59 -9.86 25.39
N SER A 196 1.86 -10.09 25.74
CA SER A 196 2.33 -10.05 27.13
C SER A 196 2.08 -8.69 27.79
N ALA A 197 1.38 -8.66 28.93
CA ALA A 197 0.96 -7.42 29.61
C ALA A 197 0.28 -6.39 28.68
N TRP A 198 -0.48 -6.86 27.67
CA TRP A 198 -1.07 -6.02 26.61
C TRP A 198 -1.90 -4.87 27.18
N GLU A 199 -2.86 -5.18 28.05
CA GLU A 199 -3.77 -4.17 28.59
C GLU A 199 -3.03 -3.02 29.28
N THR A 200 -2.00 -3.34 30.07
CA THR A 200 -1.17 -2.34 30.75
C THR A 200 -0.42 -1.44 29.77
N ARG A 201 0.20 -2.03 28.74
CA ARG A 201 0.93 -1.27 27.70
C ARG A 201 -0.03 -0.41 26.87
N SER A 202 -1.16 -0.98 26.46
CA SER A 202 -2.14 -0.29 25.61
C SER A 202 -2.79 0.91 26.29
N ARG A 203 -3.03 0.85 27.61
CA ARG A 203 -3.54 1.97 28.41
C ARG A 203 -2.56 3.14 28.54
N ALA A 204 -1.25 2.87 28.45
CA ALA A 204 -0.21 3.90 28.50
C ALA A 204 -0.12 4.70 27.18
N VAL A 205 -0.56 4.12 26.07
CA VAL A 205 -0.52 4.74 24.74
C VAL A 205 -1.80 5.53 24.47
N ARG A 206 -1.69 6.85 24.42
CA ARG A 206 -2.82 7.77 24.15
C ARG A 206 -2.49 8.71 22.98
N PRO A 207 -2.84 8.34 21.74
CA PRO A 207 -2.64 9.24 20.61
C PRO A 207 -3.54 10.49 20.75
N GLU A 208 -2.98 11.67 20.46
CA GLU A 208 -3.72 12.95 20.51
C GLU A 208 -4.72 13.10 19.36
N GLN A 209 -4.46 12.40 18.25
CA GLN A 209 -5.28 12.38 17.05
C GLN A 209 -5.90 11.00 16.84
N ARG A 210 -6.83 10.92 15.89
CA ARG A 210 -7.49 9.65 15.54
C ARG A 210 -6.49 8.60 15.06
N THR A 211 -5.47 9.01 14.29
CA THR A 211 -4.31 8.21 13.93
C THR A 211 -3.07 8.88 14.51
N GLY A 212 -2.22 8.15 15.21
CA GLY A 212 -1.03 8.71 15.83
C GLY A 212 0.03 7.67 16.16
N PHE A 213 1.29 8.10 16.11
CA PHE A 213 2.45 7.30 16.50
C PHE A 213 2.91 7.70 17.90
N ASP A 214 3.06 6.72 18.78
CA ASP A 214 3.68 6.91 20.09
C ASP A 214 5.13 6.43 20.07
N ALA A 215 6.07 7.38 20.17
CA ALA A 215 7.50 7.10 20.10
C ALA A 215 8.02 6.27 21.28
N THR A 216 7.33 6.26 22.42
CA THR A 216 7.74 5.51 23.61
C THR A 216 7.50 4.01 23.44
N SER A 217 6.34 3.64 22.91
CA SER A 217 5.96 2.25 22.63
C SER A 217 6.38 1.78 21.24
N GLY A 218 6.62 2.69 20.30
CA GLY A 218 6.86 2.39 18.90
C GLY A 218 5.59 1.95 18.16
N TRP A 219 4.41 2.36 18.63
CA TRP A 219 3.12 1.93 18.10
C TRP A 219 2.50 2.99 17.21
N LEU A 220 2.08 2.58 16.02
CA LEU A 220 1.13 3.34 15.21
C LEU A 220 -0.27 2.88 15.58
N VAL A 221 -1.10 3.81 16.05
CA VAL A 221 -2.46 3.53 16.51
C VAL A 221 -3.44 4.33 15.69
N THR A 222 -4.56 3.70 15.32
CA THR A 222 -5.73 4.42 14.81
C THR A 222 -7.02 3.95 15.48
N THR A 223 -7.95 4.87 15.69
CA THR A 223 -9.27 4.55 16.23
C THR A 223 -10.15 3.90 15.16
N VAL A 224 -10.88 2.85 15.55
CA VAL A 224 -11.81 2.10 14.70
C VAL A 224 -13.24 2.44 15.10
N GLY A 225 -14.00 2.96 14.15
CA GLY A 225 -15.34 3.50 14.38
C GLY A 225 -15.87 4.27 13.19
N ALA A 226 -17.18 4.50 13.17
CA ALA A 226 -17.85 5.27 12.14
C ALA A 226 -18.99 6.10 12.75
N ARG A 227 -19.30 7.25 12.14
CA ARG A 227 -20.41 8.14 12.57
C ARG A 227 -20.33 8.60 14.04
N GLY A 228 -19.11 8.79 14.55
CA GLY A 228 -18.88 9.20 15.95
C GLY A 228 -19.03 8.07 16.97
N GLU A 229 -19.31 6.84 16.53
CA GLU A 229 -19.27 5.65 17.37
C GLU A 229 -17.96 4.90 17.16
N ASP A 230 -16.98 5.25 17.98
CA ASP A 230 -15.75 4.50 18.11
C ASP A 230 -15.98 3.26 18.99
N TRP A 231 -15.45 2.12 18.57
CA TRP A 231 -15.66 0.84 19.26
C TRP A 231 -14.36 0.09 19.51
N GLY A 232 -13.27 0.48 18.86
CA GLY A 232 -11.98 -0.18 19.01
C GLY A 232 -10.81 0.66 18.53
N ARG A 233 -9.63 0.04 18.57
CA ARG A 233 -8.36 0.61 18.12
C ARG A 233 -7.58 -0.46 17.36
N LEU A 234 -7.00 -0.07 16.23
CA LEU A 234 -6.08 -0.88 15.46
C LEU A 234 -4.66 -0.37 15.72
N ILE A 235 -3.74 -1.29 15.98
CA ILE A 235 -2.36 -1.00 16.37
C ILE A 235 -1.41 -1.78 15.48
N ILE A 236 -0.41 -1.10 14.93
CA ILE A 236 0.75 -1.70 14.24
C ILE A 236 2.01 -1.41 15.09
N VAL A 237 2.83 -2.42 15.33
CA VAL A 237 4.07 -2.31 16.10
C VAL A 237 5.25 -2.06 15.15
N LEU A 238 5.70 -0.81 15.03
CA LEU A 238 6.71 -0.38 14.04
C LEU A 238 8.12 -0.22 14.62
N GLY A 239 8.25 0.18 15.89
CA GLY A 239 9.55 0.48 16.52
C GLY A 239 10.25 1.76 16.02
N SER A 240 9.85 2.30 14.87
CA SER A 240 10.29 3.59 14.30
C SER A 240 9.12 4.45 13.82
N PRO A 241 9.31 5.76 13.60
CA PRO A 241 8.25 6.61 13.05
C PRO A 241 7.68 6.06 11.74
N PRO A 242 6.36 6.14 11.53
CA PRO A 242 5.70 5.54 10.37
C PRO A 242 6.03 6.30 9.09
N SER A 243 6.21 5.54 8.01
CA SER A 243 6.14 6.03 6.64
C SER A 243 4.72 6.45 6.26
N ALA A 244 4.58 7.26 5.21
CA ALA A 244 3.27 7.62 4.67
C ALA A 244 2.43 6.38 4.29
N ARG A 245 3.09 5.32 3.81
CA ARG A 245 2.45 4.05 3.44
C ARG A 245 1.81 3.35 4.63
N GLU A 246 2.49 3.29 5.78
CA GLU A 246 1.98 2.64 6.99
C GLU A 246 0.78 3.41 7.59
N THR A 247 0.84 4.74 7.55
CA THR A 247 -0.30 5.59 7.95
C THR A 247 -1.52 5.34 7.05
N VAL A 248 -1.33 5.29 5.73
CA VAL A 248 -2.43 4.97 4.80
C VAL A 248 -2.95 3.55 5.05
N LEU A 249 -2.05 2.57 5.23
CA LEU A 249 -2.41 1.17 5.48
C LEU A 249 -3.34 1.03 6.70
N ILE A 250 -2.95 1.60 7.84
CA ILE A 250 -3.72 1.46 9.08
C ILE A 250 -5.09 2.17 8.98
N GLU A 251 -5.16 3.32 8.31
CA GLU A 251 -6.40 4.08 8.13
C GLU A 251 -7.40 3.38 7.22
N ARG A 252 -6.92 2.74 6.14
CA ARG A 252 -7.77 1.95 5.25
C ARG A 252 -8.32 0.72 5.97
N ALA A 253 -7.48 0.01 6.71
CA ALA A 253 -7.90 -1.12 7.52
C ALA A 253 -8.93 -0.74 8.59
N ALA A 254 -8.73 0.37 9.30
CA ALA A 254 -9.68 0.87 10.28
C ALA A 254 -11.04 1.22 9.64
N THR A 255 -11.03 1.76 8.42
CA THR A 255 -12.26 2.02 7.66
C THR A 255 -12.98 0.72 7.30
N THR A 256 -12.26 -0.28 6.79
CA THR A 256 -12.81 -1.61 6.47
C THR A 256 -13.41 -2.29 7.70
N LEU A 257 -12.69 -2.28 8.83
CA LEU A 257 -13.18 -2.83 10.10
C LEU A 257 -14.44 -2.10 10.59
N ALA A 258 -14.45 -0.77 10.51
CA ALA A 258 -15.60 0.03 10.91
C ALA A 258 -16.84 -0.27 10.05
N LEU A 259 -16.66 -0.44 8.73
CA LEU A 259 -17.73 -0.84 7.82
C LEU A 259 -18.23 -2.26 8.11
N GLY A 260 -17.34 -3.23 8.30
CA GLY A 260 -17.71 -4.59 8.67
C GLY A 260 -18.57 -4.63 9.94
N ARG A 261 -18.18 -3.88 10.97
CA ARG A 261 -18.95 -3.79 12.23
C ARG A 261 -20.34 -3.18 12.05
N LEU A 262 -20.49 -2.21 11.14
CA LEU A 262 -21.81 -1.64 10.82
C LEU A 262 -22.70 -2.67 10.12
N LEU A 263 -22.15 -3.44 9.18
CA LEU A 263 -22.88 -4.48 8.47
C LEU A 263 -23.33 -5.60 9.43
N ASP A 264 -22.47 -6.04 10.34
CA ASP A 264 -22.80 -7.05 11.35
C ASP A 264 -23.94 -6.58 12.27
N ARG A 265 -23.85 -5.34 12.78
CA ARG A 265 -24.92 -4.77 13.61
C ARG A 265 -26.26 -4.70 12.86
N HIS A 266 -26.22 -4.34 11.58
CA HIS A 266 -27.42 -4.29 10.74
C HIS A 266 -28.01 -5.68 10.54
N ALA A 267 -27.19 -6.71 10.26
CA ALA A 267 -27.64 -8.10 10.15
C ALA A 267 -28.28 -8.59 11.45
N GLU A 268 -27.61 -8.42 12.60
CA GLU A 268 -28.19 -8.76 13.91
C GLU A 268 -29.50 -8.01 14.18
N SER A 269 -29.58 -6.73 13.81
CA SER A 269 -30.79 -5.91 13.99
C SER A 269 -31.95 -6.40 13.13
N VAL A 270 -31.70 -6.78 11.88
CA VAL A 270 -32.72 -7.32 10.98
C VAL A 270 -33.22 -8.67 11.48
N GLU A 271 -32.33 -9.54 11.94
CA GLU A 271 -32.70 -10.83 12.55
C GLU A 271 -33.55 -10.61 13.82
N ARG A 272 -33.10 -9.73 14.73
CA ARG A 272 -33.88 -9.37 15.93
C ARG A 272 -35.24 -8.75 15.58
N GLN A 273 -35.31 -7.91 14.55
CA GLN A 273 -36.58 -7.31 14.10
C GLN A 273 -37.53 -8.36 13.51
N ALA A 274 -37.01 -9.31 12.72
CA ALA A 274 -37.77 -10.43 12.17
C ALA A 274 -38.34 -11.32 13.30
N HIS A 275 -37.50 -11.67 14.28
CA HIS A 275 -37.92 -12.41 15.47
C HIS A 275 -38.95 -11.63 16.30
N GLY A 276 -38.71 -10.34 16.55
CA GLY A 276 -39.63 -9.46 17.28
C GLY A 276 -41.00 -9.33 16.61
N THR A 277 -41.04 -9.29 15.29
CA THR A 277 -42.29 -9.22 14.52
C THR A 277 -43.15 -10.48 14.69
N ILE A 278 -42.54 -11.67 14.68
CA ILE A 278 -43.26 -12.92 14.99
C ILE A 278 -43.80 -12.88 16.42
N ILE A 279 -42.97 -12.52 17.39
CA ILE A 279 -43.36 -12.49 18.80
C ILE A 279 -44.53 -11.51 19.01
N ALA A 280 -44.44 -10.29 18.45
CA ALA A 280 -45.49 -9.29 18.55
C ALA A 280 -46.82 -9.77 17.94
N ARG A 281 -46.78 -10.48 16.81
CA ARG A 281 -47.98 -11.01 16.15
C ARG A 281 -48.60 -12.18 16.90
N ILE A 282 -47.79 -13.05 17.51
CA ILE A 282 -48.29 -14.10 18.40
C ILE A 282 -48.99 -13.46 19.61
N LEU A 283 -48.36 -12.47 20.25
CA LEU A 283 -48.95 -11.75 21.40
C LEU A 283 -50.25 -11.03 21.04
N ALA A 284 -50.32 -10.45 19.84
CA ALA A 284 -51.52 -9.79 19.32
C ALA A 284 -52.63 -10.76 18.86
N HIS A 285 -52.45 -12.09 19.03
CA HIS A 285 -53.36 -13.12 18.51
C HIS A 285 -53.64 -12.96 17.00
N ALA A 286 -52.67 -12.44 16.26
CA ALA A 286 -52.79 -12.09 14.84
C ALA A 286 -52.61 -13.29 13.90
N TYR A 287 -52.53 -14.50 14.44
CA TYR A 287 -52.49 -15.77 13.71
C TYR A 287 -53.70 -16.59 14.12
N SER A 288 -54.52 -16.97 13.15
CA SER A 288 -55.74 -17.75 13.39
C SER A 288 -55.45 -19.23 13.63
N ASP A 289 -54.27 -19.71 13.21
CA ASP A 289 -53.82 -21.10 13.31
C ASP A 289 -52.37 -21.17 13.85
N PRO A 290 -52.10 -21.91 14.94
CA PRO A 290 -50.76 -22.17 15.44
C PRO A 290 -49.78 -22.75 14.40
N GLN A 291 -50.28 -23.48 13.40
CA GLN A 291 -49.43 -24.00 12.32
C GLN A 291 -48.90 -22.88 11.42
N GLU A 292 -49.63 -21.77 11.27
CA GLU A 292 -49.17 -20.61 10.50
C GLU A 292 -47.98 -19.94 11.18
N ALA A 293 -48.05 -19.74 12.50
CA ALA A 293 -46.95 -19.19 13.29
C ALA A 293 -45.71 -20.11 13.24
N ALA A 294 -45.91 -21.43 13.33
CA ALA A 294 -44.84 -22.42 13.23
C ALA A 294 -44.17 -22.44 11.84
N ALA A 295 -44.95 -22.30 10.76
CA ALA A 295 -44.43 -22.25 9.39
C ALA A 295 -43.60 -20.97 9.15
N ARG A 296 -44.08 -19.81 9.62
CA ARG A 296 -43.36 -18.53 9.50
C ARG A 296 -42.07 -18.51 10.32
N ALA A 297 -42.10 -19.05 11.54
CA ALA A 297 -40.90 -19.16 12.38
C ALA A 297 -39.85 -20.09 11.75
N ARG A 298 -40.28 -21.21 11.16
CA ARG A 298 -39.40 -22.11 10.41
C ARG A 298 -38.77 -21.41 9.18
N ALA A 299 -39.54 -20.59 8.47
CA ALA A 299 -39.04 -19.80 7.33
C ALA A 299 -38.00 -18.74 7.74
N LEU A 300 -38.01 -18.28 9.00
CA LEU A 300 -37.02 -17.36 9.57
C LEU A 300 -35.87 -18.09 10.29
N GLY A 301 -35.74 -19.41 10.14
CA GLY A 301 -34.66 -20.18 10.76
C GLY A 301 -34.86 -20.49 12.24
N VAL A 302 -36.04 -20.19 12.80
CA VAL A 302 -36.41 -20.46 14.21
C VAL A 302 -37.48 -21.56 14.27
N PRO A 303 -37.11 -22.85 14.12
CA PRO A 303 -38.09 -23.93 14.17
C PRO A 303 -38.70 -24.06 15.58
N LEU A 304 -40.02 -23.90 15.68
CA LEU A 304 -40.76 -24.04 16.95
C LEU A 304 -41.21 -25.49 17.22
N SER A 305 -41.27 -26.33 16.19
CA SER A 305 -41.72 -27.73 16.29
C SER A 305 -40.79 -28.55 17.20
N GLY A 306 -41.36 -29.27 18.18
CA GLY A 306 -40.60 -30.09 19.13
C GLY A 306 -39.83 -29.29 20.19
N ARG A 307 -39.97 -27.96 20.24
CA ARG A 307 -39.34 -27.12 21.27
C ARG A 307 -40.36 -26.73 22.34
N ARG A 308 -39.93 -26.71 23.61
CA ARG A 308 -40.71 -26.09 24.69
C ARG A 308 -40.44 -24.58 24.66
N LEU A 309 -41.47 -23.80 24.38
CA LEU A 309 -41.39 -22.35 24.41
C LEU A 309 -41.68 -21.85 25.82
N LEU A 310 -40.84 -20.97 26.34
CA LEU A 310 -41.01 -20.33 27.63
C LEU A 310 -41.27 -18.84 27.40
N GLY A 311 -42.46 -18.38 27.77
CA GLY A 311 -42.77 -16.95 27.80
C GLY A 311 -42.38 -16.37 29.16
N ALA A 312 -41.56 -15.33 29.17
CA ALA A 312 -41.25 -14.57 30.38
C ALA A 312 -41.71 -13.12 30.19
N VAL A 313 -42.51 -12.61 31.12
CA VAL A 313 -42.94 -11.21 31.15
C VAL A 313 -42.17 -10.49 32.24
N LEU A 314 -41.32 -9.54 31.85
CA LEU A 314 -40.58 -8.70 32.78
C LEU A 314 -41.34 -7.38 32.96
N ARG A 315 -41.91 -7.18 34.16
CA ARG A 315 -42.55 -5.92 34.52
C ARG A 315 -41.56 -5.08 35.34
N HIS A 316 -41.12 -3.96 34.77
CA HIS A 316 -40.27 -3.03 35.51
C HIS A 316 -41.08 -2.39 36.64
N ARG A 317 -40.67 -2.59 37.89
CA ARG A 317 -41.31 -1.98 39.06
C ARG A 317 -40.91 -0.52 39.17
N GLY A 318 -41.89 0.38 39.17
CA GLY A 318 -41.73 1.67 39.84
C GLY A 318 -41.69 1.46 41.37
N PRO A 319 -41.05 2.35 42.14
CA PRO A 319 -41.02 2.22 43.59
C PRO A 319 -42.45 2.28 44.17
N GLY A 320 -42.88 1.22 44.86
CA GLY A 320 -44.10 1.22 45.69
C GLY A 320 -45.23 0.23 45.34
N THR A 321 -45.13 -0.61 44.31
CA THR A 321 -46.23 -1.55 43.96
C THR A 321 -45.97 -3.00 44.43
N PRO A 322 -46.81 -3.59 45.33
CA PRO A 322 -46.65 -4.97 45.78
C PRO A 322 -46.89 -6.00 44.65
N ALA A 323 -46.29 -7.19 44.79
CA ALA A 323 -46.38 -8.25 43.76
C ALA A 323 -47.80 -8.83 43.72
N PRO A 324 -48.40 -9.03 42.53
CA PRO A 324 -49.56 -9.90 42.43
C PRO A 324 -49.14 -11.37 42.64
N PRO A 325 -50.04 -12.23 43.15
CA PRO A 325 -49.76 -13.65 43.29
C PRO A 325 -49.55 -14.31 41.92
N VAL A 326 -48.59 -15.23 41.87
CA VAL A 326 -48.22 -16.02 40.69
C VAL A 326 -49.36 -17.00 40.40
N GLY A 327 -50.35 -16.56 39.62
CA GLY A 327 -51.51 -17.40 39.29
C GLY A 327 -52.54 -16.76 38.35
N GLU A 328 -52.62 -15.44 38.27
CA GLU A 328 -53.57 -14.75 37.37
C GLU A 328 -52.84 -14.08 36.19
N LEU A 329 -52.26 -14.90 35.31
CA LEU A 329 -51.80 -14.47 33.98
C LEU A 329 -52.13 -15.57 32.94
N ALA A 330 -53.33 -16.13 33.05
CA ALA A 330 -53.92 -16.99 32.02
C ALA A 330 -54.86 -16.16 31.15
#